data_AF-A0A8H8P3P4-F1
#
_entry.id   AF-A0A8H8P3P4-F1
#
_cell.length_a   1.000
_cell.length_b   1.000
_cell.length_c   1.000
_cell.angle_alpha   90.00
_cell.angle_beta   90.00
_cell.angle_gamma   90.00
#
_symmetry.space_group_name_H-M   'P 1'
#
loop_
_entity.id
_entity.type
_entity.pdbx_description
1 polymer ?
#
loop_
_entity_poly.entity_id
_entity_poly.type
_entity_poly.pdbx_seq_one_letter_code
_entity_poly.pdbx_strand_id
1 'polypeptide(L)'
;MLRNFTLDDASPLIRYDATWDDGFNSSFDDQFAKYQGQSFQCTNIDGATANLTFRGTAIYVYGAKRSNHGYYRVAINGEENPAVSGRPPSGQPNQFQTLLFSKEGLPDGENTMELTNIREGDGLDYVDIDYIVITREVDESNDSRRTLVSHDQFTYTSLWTTQLNLQGYRNSSAHTTNTPGEKATLQFSGPEILVYGGVGRAFGTFQVEIDGQDWGVLNATRAAAGHPPVTLFATSSLGNGDHTLSLTNLEGGKSLTIGYAEYTPGKSGSGSNGGLIGGVVGGVLGALVVLIILGWYFIRRRRRARHAPSEDQLPPMSSVTSTHPHWDNEVQITPYMENSGQPPVGYTEGGTIYPSTHTPSISTATRKGEVLATPLPVLRSGESSYALSSQFGASVPMSPGDRTSIHETDAGTLPPMYDQVFLTRPPPLQPTTSSAST
;
A
#
# COMPACT_ATOMS: atom_id res chain seq x y z
N MET A 1 13.38 17.10 7.85
CA MET A 1 14.00 15.76 8.02
C MET A 1 13.61 14.81 6.89
N LEU A 2 14.46 13.82 6.61
CA LEU A 2 14.14 12.74 5.67
C LEU A 2 13.47 11.57 6.41
N ARG A 3 12.45 10.97 5.79
CA ARG A 3 11.75 9.80 6.34
C ARG A 3 11.55 8.75 5.27
N ASN A 4 11.79 7.49 5.65
CA ASN A 4 11.54 6.34 4.81
C ASN A 4 10.14 5.77 5.03
N PHE A 5 9.53 5.26 3.97
CA PHE A 5 8.43 4.31 4.05
C PHE A 5 8.64 3.16 3.06
N THR A 6 8.15 1.99 3.44
CA THR A 6 8.29 0.76 2.65
C THR A 6 6.95 0.43 1.98
N LEU A 7 7.00 0.15 0.69
CA LEU A 7 5.93 -0.43 -0.10
C LEU A 7 6.24 -1.91 -0.32
N ASP A 8 5.30 -2.75 0.11
CA ASP A 8 5.28 -4.18 -0.18
C ASP A 8 5.05 -4.43 -1.68
N ASP A 9 5.60 -5.51 -2.25
CA ASP A 9 5.46 -5.86 -3.66
C ASP A 9 4.00 -5.98 -4.11
N ALA A 10 3.10 -6.36 -3.19
CA ALA A 10 1.69 -6.50 -3.49
C ALA A 10 0.90 -5.18 -3.42
N SER A 11 1.54 -4.04 -3.08
CA SER A 11 0.90 -2.73 -3.05
C SER A 11 0.34 -2.33 -4.42
N PRO A 12 -0.92 -1.85 -4.52
CA PRO A 12 -1.50 -1.36 -5.77
C PRO A 12 -0.88 -0.04 -6.29
N LEU A 13 0.04 0.56 -5.52
CA LEU A 13 0.85 1.69 -5.99
C LEU A 13 1.90 1.24 -7.02
N ILE A 14 2.33 -0.02 -6.95
CA ILE A 14 3.19 -0.62 -7.97
C ILE A 14 2.29 -1.23 -9.05
N ARG A 15 2.43 -0.73 -10.28
CA ARG A 15 1.68 -1.14 -11.46
C ARG A 15 2.53 -2.08 -12.30
N TYR A 16 2.28 -3.36 -12.12
CA TYR A 16 2.82 -4.41 -12.98
C TYR A 16 1.98 -4.53 -14.25
N ASP A 17 2.61 -4.82 -15.38
CA ASP A 17 1.86 -5.27 -16.54
C ASP A 17 1.32 -6.70 -16.34
N ALA A 18 0.52 -7.18 -17.30
CA ALA A 18 -0.19 -8.45 -17.20
C ALA A 18 0.71 -9.70 -17.21
N THR A 19 2.02 -9.55 -17.40
CA THR A 19 2.98 -10.65 -17.51
C THR A 19 3.79 -10.89 -16.23
N TRP A 20 3.44 -10.20 -15.14
CA TRP A 20 4.00 -10.44 -13.82
C TRP A 20 3.16 -11.45 -13.04
N ASP A 21 3.86 -12.31 -12.32
CA ASP A 21 3.33 -13.34 -11.45
C ASP A 21 3.57 -13.02 -9.98
N ASP A 22 2.62 -13.45 -9.15
CA ASP A 22 2.59 -13.25 -7.71
C ASP A 22 3.22 -14.46 -6.99
N GLY A 23 4.33 -14.20 -6.30
CA GLY A 23 5.12 -15.18 -5.56
C GLY A 23 4.61 -15.48 -4.15
N PHE A 24 3.54 -14.82 -3.68
CA PHE A 24 3.05 -15.00 -2.31
C PHE A 24 2.63 -16.44 -2.00
N ASN A 25 3.27 -17.03 -0.98
CA ASN A 25 3.08 -18.43 -0.59
C ASN A 25 3.14 -19.39 -1.79
N SER A 26 4.04 -19.12 -2.75
CA SER A 26 4.17 -19.93 -3.96
C SER A 26 4.50 -21.38 -3.62
N SER A 27 3.70 -22.32 -4.14
CA SER A 27 4.02 -23.76 -4.09
C SER A 27 5.07 -24.18 -5.12
N PHE A 28 5.46 -23.26 -6.01
CA PHE A 28 6.38 -23.52 -7.13
C PHE A 28 7.79 -23.03 -6.85
N ASP A 29 7.96 -22.12 -5.88
CA ASP A 29 9.25 -21.58 -5.47
C ASP A 29 9.49 -21.94 -4.01
N ASP A 30 10.46 -22.81 -3.72
CA ASP A 30 10.80 -23.22 -2.35
C ASP A 30 11.60 -22.16 -1.57
N GLN A 31 11.94 -21.03 -2.21
CA GLN A 31 12.71 -19.93 -1.66
C GLN A 31 11.84 -18.73 -1.30
N PHE A 32 10.52 -18.76 -1.55
CA PHE A 32 9.59 -17.65 -1.28
C PHE A 32 9.67 -17.15 0.17
N ALA A 33 9.91 -18.06 1.14
CA ALA A 33 10.02 -17.72 2.55
C ALA A 33 11.24 -16.84 2.90
N LYS A 34 12.16 -16.61 1.96
CA LYS A 34 13.33 -15.74 2.13
C LYS A 34 13.05 -14.28 1.75
N TYR A 35 11.95 -14.00 1.08
CA TYR A 35 11.52 -12.65 0.76
C TYR A 35 10.80 -12.01 1.95
N GLN A 36 10.76 -10.67 1.98
CA GLN A 36 9.96 -9.97 2.98
C GLN A 36 8.48 -10.32 2.77
N GLY A 37 7.72 -10.47 3.86
CA GLY A 37 6.30 -10.84 3.72
C GLY A 37 6.05 -12.25 3.20
N GLN A 38 7.09 -13.04 2.90
CA GLN A 38 6.99 -14.29 2.14
C GLN A 38 6.29 -14.08 0.79
N SER A 39 6.56 -12.93 0.15
CA SER A 39 5.98 -12.47 -1.11
C SER A 39 7.04 -11.85 -2.03
N PHE A 40 6.76 -11.85 -3.32
CA PHE A 40 7.47 -11.07 -4.33
C PHE A 40 6.60 -11.02 -5.58
N GLN A 41 6.82 -10.05 -6.46
CA GLN A 41 6.31 -10.08 -7.83
C GLN A 41 7.47 -10.38 -8.77
N CYS A 42 7.29 -11.28 -9.74
CA CYS A 42 8.32 -11.59 -10.72
C CYS A 42 7.77 -11.64 -12.14
N THR A 43 8.67 -11.58 -13.11
CA THR A 43 8.36 -11.86 -14.50
C THR A 43 9.58 -12.49 -15.17
N ASN A 44 9.35 -13.31 -16.18
CA ASN A 44 10.38 -13.81 -17.09
C ASN A 44 10.18 -13.35 -18.54
N ILE A 45 9.28 -12.39 -18.77
CA ILE A 45 8.97 -11.89 -20.10
C ILE A 45 9.89 -10.72 -20.43
N ASP A 46 10.59 -10.83 -21.56
CA ASP A 46 11.46 -9.76 -22.05
C ASP A 46 10.65 -8.48 -22.32
N GLY A 47 11.12 -7.35 -21.83
CA GLY A 47 10.45 -6.06 -21.96
C GLY A 47 9.25 -5.84 -21.02
N ALA A 48 8.93 -6.80 -20.14
CA ALA A 48 7.91 -6.60 -19.11
C ALA A 48 8.31 -5.47 -18.13
N THR A 49 7.32 -4.74 -17.64
CA THR A 49 7.52 -3.51 -16.86
C THR A 49 6.76 -3.50 -15.53
N ALA A 50 7.40 -2.90 -14.52
CA ALA A 50 6.77 -2.47 -13.27
C ALA A 50 6.93 -0.96 -13.12
N ASN A 51 5.82 -0.25 -12.88
CA ASN A 51 5.76 1.20 -12.84
C ASN A 51 5.31 1.70 -11.46
N LEU A 52 5.93 2.78 -10.98
CA LEU A 52 5.56 3.43 -9.74
C LEU A 52 5.65 4.95 -9.90
N THR A 53 4.58 5.64 -9.58
CA THR A 53 4.61 7.09 -9.35
C THR A 53 4.65 7.31 -7.84
N PHE A 54 5.64 8.06 -7.37
CA PHE A 54 5.87 8.28 -5.95
C PHE A 54 6.25 9.73 -5.67
N ARG A 55 5.98 10.17 -4.43
CA ARG A 55 6.45 11.47 -3.95
C ARG A 55 7.60 11.27 -2.97
N GLY A 56 8.78 11.79 -3.29
CA GLY A 56 9.98 11.61 -2.46
C GLY A 56 11.27 12.04 -3.14
N THR A 57 12.36 12.06 -2.37
CA THR A 57 13.71 12.49 -2.75
C THR A 57 14.68 11.33 -2.97
N ALA A 58 14.29 10.11 -2.61
CA ALA A 58 15.02 8.90 -3.00
C ALA A 58 14.11 7.67 -3.14
N ILE A 59 14.56 6.70 -3.91
CA ILE A 59 13.94 5.39 -4.08
C ILE A 59 14.99 4.29 -4.02
N TYR A 60 14.64 3.17 -3.40
CA TYR A 60 15.45 1.96 -3.30
C TYR A 60 14.57 0.75 -3.63
N VAL A 61 14.92 0.00 -4.66
CA VAL A 61 14.18 -1.20 -5.11
C VAL A 61 14.92 -2.42 -4.60
N TYR A 62 14.22 -3.28 -3.86
CA TYR A 62 14.73 -4.52 -3.32
C TYR A 62 14.07 -5.71 -4.00
N GLY A 63 14.83 -6.79 -4.12
CA GLY A 63 14.39 -8.05 -4.70
C GLY A 63 15.39 -9.15 -4.36
N ALA A 64 15.55 -10.11 -5.27
CA ALA A 64 16.56 -11.14 -5.20
C ALA A 64 17.54 -11.05 -6.37
N LYS A 65 18.77 -11.48 -6.10
CA LYS A 65 19.73 -11.84 -7.14
C LYS A 65 19.86 -13.35 -7.20
N ARG A 66 19.33 -13.97 -8.26
CA ARG A 66 19.26 -15.43 -8.38
C ARG A 66 19.89 -15.93 -9.68
N SER A 67 20.32 -17.18 -9.68
CA SER A 67 21.02 -17.79 -10.82
C SER A 67 20.21 -17.84 -12.12
N ASN A 68 18.87 -17.77 -12.04
CA ASN A 68 17.96 -17.76 -13.18
C ASN A 68 17.53 -16.35 -13.63
N HIS A 69 18.07 -15.29 -13.01
CA HIS A 69 17.73 -13.93 -13.36
C HIS A 69 18.52 -13.43 -14.57
N GLY A 70 17.89 -12.55 -15.36
CA GLY A 70 18.49 -11.87 -16.50
C GLY A 70 19.14 -10.54 -16.13
N TYR A 71 19.10 -9.59 -17.06
CA TYR A 71 19.35 -8.18 -16.77
C TYR A 71 18.03 -7.47 -16.47
N TYR A 72 18.12 -6.31 -15.86
CA TYR A 72 17.01 -5.37 -15.78
C TYR A 72 17.54 -3.95 -15.95
N ARG A 73 16.66 -3.04 -16.32
CA ARG A 73 16.92 -1.61 -16.42
C ARG A 73 15.92 -0.87 -15.56
N VAL A 74 16.34 0.24 -14.96
CA VAL A 74 15.43 1.15 -14.27
C VAL A 74 15.54 2.54 -14.90
N ALA A 75 14.40 3.13 -15.24
CA ALA A 75 14.30 4.53 -15.62
C ALA A 75 13.70 5.33 -14.44
N ILE A 76 14.24 6.52 -14.18
CA ILE A 76 13.68 7.47 -13.21
C ILE A 76 13.31 8.74 -13.95
N ASN A 77 12.05 9.18 -13.85
CA ASN A 77 11.54 10.35 -14.58
C ASN A 77 11.78 10.28 -16.09
N GLY A 78 11.74 9.08 -16.66
CA GLY A 78 12.04 8.82 -18.08
C GLY A 78 13.53 8.79 -18.44
N GLU A 79 14.44 9.06 -17.50
CA GLU A 79 15.89 8.91 -17.70
C GLU A 79 16.31 7.47 -17.43
N GLU A 80 16.74 6.77 -18.48
CA GLU A 80 17.19 5.38 -18.41
C GLU A 80 18.57 5.24 -17.74
N ASN A 81 18.69 4.32 -16.79
CA ASN A 81 19.98 3.90 -16.24
C ASN A 81 20.52 2.68 -17.01
N PRO A 82 21.83 2.41 -16.97
CA PRO A 82 22.41 1.21 -17.57
C PRO A 82 21.75 -0.08 -17.06
N ALA A 83 21.65 -1.08 -17.93
CA ALA A 83 21.16 -2.39 -17.52
C ALA A 83 22.13 -3.04 -16.51
N VAL A 84 21.57 -3.67 -15.47
CA VAL A 84 22.32 -4.32 -14.38
C VAL A 84 21.91 -5.77 -14.30
N SER A 85 22.85 -6.65 -13.96
CA SER A 85 22.55 -8.08 -13.81
C SER A 85 21.73 -8.33 -12.54
N GLY A 86 20.64 -9.09 -12.68
CA GLY A 86 19.87 -9.66 -11.59
C GLY A 86 20.49 -10.91 -10.99
N ARG A 87 21.73 -11.28 -11.34
CA ARG A 87 22.40 -12.47 -10.82
C ARG A 87 23.38 -12.14 -9.70
N PRO A 88 23.64 -13.11 -8.80
CA PRO A 88 24.77 -12.98 -7.89
C PRO A 88 26.09 -13.06 -8.68
N PRO A 89 27.20 -12.55 -8.12
CA PRO A 89 28.52 -12.76 -8.72
C PRO A 89 28.82 -14.25 -8.95
N SER A 90 29.63 -14.56 -9.96
CA SER A 90 29.92 -15.96 -10.32
C SER A 90 30.41 -16.77 -9.12
N GLY A 91 29.80 -17.94 -8.90
CA GLY A 91 30.11 -18.82 -7.78
C GLY A 91 29.53 -18.41 -6.42
N GLN A 92 28.77 -17.32 -6.34
CA GLN A 92 28.08 -16.88 -5.12
C GLN A 92 26.65 -17.44 -5.04
N PRO A 93 26.12 -17.68 -3.82
CA PRO A 93 24.75 -18.12 -3.65
C PRO A 93 23.73 -17.03 -4.04
N ASN A 94 22.47 -17.45 -4.24
CA ASN A 94 21.34 -16.52 -4.40
C ASN A 94 21.26 -15.57 -3.19
N GLN A 95 20.97 -14.31 -3.47
CA GLN A 95 20.81 -13.24 -2.48
C GLN A 95 19.34 -12.80 -2.48
N PHE A 96 18.75 -12.58 -1.31
CA PHE A 96 17.36 -12.17 -1.13
C PHE A 96 17.31 -10.88 -0.33
N GLN A 97 16.21 -10.13 -0.43
CA GLN A 97 16.06 -8.81 0.21
C GLN A 97 17.26 -7.90 -0.10
N THR A 98 17.75 -7.97 -1.34
CA THR A 98 18.98 -7.29 -1.78
C THR A 98 18.65 -6.05 -2.60
N LEU A 99 19.45 -4.99 -2.44
CA LEU A 99 19.29 -3.76 -3.20
C LEU A 99 19.58 -4.03 -4.68
N LEU A 100 18.57 -3.85 -5.51
CA LEU A 100 18.67 -3.94 -6.97
C LEU A 100 19.03 -2.57 -7.55
N PHE A 101 18.32 -1.53 -7.13
CA PHE A 101 18.49 -0.19 -7.66
C PHE A 101 18.30 0.86 -6.57
N SER A 102 19.06 1.95 -6.65
CA SER A 102 18.80 3.16 -5.85
C SER A 102 19.00 4.42 -6.68
N LYS A 103 18.21 5.44 -6.35
CA LYS A 103 18.39 6.80 -6.85
C LYS A 103 18.07 7.77 -5.72
N GLU A 104 19.05 8.59 -5.36
CA GLU A 104 18.96 9.63 -4.34
C GLU A 104 19.07 11.02 -4.98
N GLY A 105 18.77 12.06 -4.19
CA GLY A 105 18.87 13.45 -4.64
C GLY A 105 17.85 13.82 -5.72
N LEU A 106 16.72 13.12 -5.74
CA LEU A 106 15.60 13.46 -6.61
C LEU A 106 14.95 14.77 -6.15
N PRO A 107 14.32 15.54 -7.08
CA PRO A 107 13.51 16.68 -6.70
C PRO A 107 12.44 16.27 -5.69
N ASP A 108 12.26 17.07 -4.62
CA ASP A 108 11.14 16.85 -3.71
C ASP A 108 9.83 17.11 -4.46
N GLY A 109 9.04 16.06 -4.63
CA GLY A 109 7.90 16.09 -5.52
C GLY A 109 7.59 14.72 -6.10
N GLU A 110 6.67 14.74 -7.06
CA GLU A 110 6.30 13.55 -7.81
C GLU A 110 7.45 13.13 -8.74
N ASN A 111 7.80 11.85 -8.65
CA ASN A 111 8.79 11.18 -9.46
C ASN A 111 8.20 9.86 -9.98
N THR A 112 8.74 9.34 -11.08
CA THR A 112 8.35 8.06 -11.65
C THR A 112 9.51 7.09 -11.67
N MET A 113 9.20 5.81 -11.47
CA MET A 113 10.11 4.68 -11.66
C MET A 113 9.46 3.70 -12.64
N GLU A 114 10.24 3.25 -13.62
CA GLU A 114 9.92 2.13 -14.50
C GLU A 114 11.06 1.12 -14.43
N LEU A 115 10.78 -0.10 -13.98
CA LEU A 115 11.70 -1.24 -14.07
C LEU A 115 11.32 -2.07 -15.29
N THR A 116 12.27 -2.37 -16.16
CA THR A 116 12.10 -3.21 -17.35
C THR A 116 12.93 -4.49 -17.22
N ASN A 117 12.31 -5.65 -17.41
CA ASN A 117 13.00 -6.92 -17.52
C ASN A 117 13.74 -7.02 -18.87
N ILE A 118 14.98 -7.51 -18.85
CA ILE A 118 15.81 -7.68 -20.05
C ILE A 118 16.35 -9.11 -20.07
N ARG A 119 15.84 -9.89 -21.01
CA ARG A 119 16.23 -11.28 -21.18
C ARG A 119 17.66 -11.37 -21.71
N GLU A 120 18.49 -12.11 -21.00
CA GLU A 120 19.85 -12.43 -21.47
C GLU A 120 19.86 -13.72 -22.31
N GLY A 121 19.04 -14.71 -21.94
CA GLY A 121 18.96 -16.00 -22.61
C GLY A 121 18.01 -16.97 -21.94
N ASP A 122 18.00 -18.22 -22.42
CA ASP A 122 17.15 -19.28 -21.85
C ASP A 122 17.55 -19.61 -20.40
N GLY A 123 16.58 -19.51 -19.48
CA GLY A 123 16.81 -19.71 -18.05
C GLY A 123 17.55 -18.56 -17.36
N LEU A 124 17.74 -17.43 -18.05
CA LEU A 124 18.37 -16.19 -17.58
C LEU A 124 17.48 -15.00 -17.94
N ASP A 125 16.23 -15.08 -17.50
CA ASP A 125 15.13 -14.24 -17.99
C ASP A 125 14.30 -13.63 -16.88
N TYR A 126 14.53 -13.98 -15.61
CA TYR A 126 13.75 -13.45 -14.49
C TYR A 126 14.26 -12.12 -13.95
N VAL A 127 13.33 -11.31 -13.44
CA VAL A 127 13.56 -10.26 -12.45
C VAL A 127 12.41 -10.31 -11.43
N ASP A 128 12.66 -9.90 -10.20
CA ASP A 128 11.63 -9.77 -9.17
C ASP A 128 11.74 -8.45 -8.39
N ILE A 129 10.64 -8.10 -7.72
CA ILE A 129 10.53 -7.02 -6.74
C ILE A 129 9.96 -7.63 -5.46
N ASP A 130 10.65 -7.41 -4.35
CA ASP A 130 10.26 -7.82 -2.99
C ASP A 130 9.60 -6.63 -2.26
N TYR A 131 10.28 -5.49 -2.24
CA TYR A 131 9.72 -4.26 -1.71
C TYR A 131 10.46 -3.03 -2.24
N ILE A 132 9.84 -1.86 -2.07
CA ILE A 132 10.42 -0.58 -2.47
C ILE A 132 10.44 0.34 -1.25
N VAL A 133 11.58 0.95 -0.97
CA VAL A 133 11.70 2.00 0.04
C VAL A 133 11.73 3.36 -0.65
N ILE A 134 10.93 4.30 -0.17
CA ILE A 134 10.92 5.68 -0.64
C ILE A 134 11.32 6.59 0.52
N THR A 135 12.30 7.44 0.27
CA THR A 135 12.66 8.54 1.16
C THR A 135 11.96 9.80 0.72
N ARG A 136 11.41 10.56 1.66
CA ARG A 136 10.75 11.84 1.41
C ARG A 136 11.10 12.87 2.45
N GLU A 137 10.89 14.14 2.11
CA GLU A 137 10.99 15.23 3.08
C GLU A 137 9.73 15.28 3.95
N VAL A 138 9.95 15.45 5.24
CA VAL A 138 8.91 15.68 6.25
C VAL A 138 9.33 16.86 7.10
N ASP A 139 8.43 17.82 7.27
CA ASP A 139 8.67 18.99 8.13
C ASP A 139 8.89 18.56 9.58
N GLU A 140 10.02 18.97 10.15
CA GLU A 140 10.43 18.67 11.54
C GLU A 140 9.51 19.29 12.60
N SER A 141 8.65 20.21 12.18
CA SER A 141 7.63 20.81 13.05
C SER A 141 6.44 19.89 13.30
N ASN A 142 6.26 18.83 12.50
CA ASN A 142 5.20 17.86 12.66
C ASN A 142 5.61 16.81 13.69
N ASP A 143 4.67 16.40 14.53
CA ASP A 143 4.93 15.35 15.52
C ASP A 143 5.45 14.11 14.79
N SER A 144 6.67 13.69 15.11
CA SER A 144 7.27 12.45 14.61
C SER A 144 6.39 11.21 14.83
N ARG A 145 5.39 11.31 15.72
CA ARG A 145 4.39 10.30 16.00
C ARG A 145 3.24 10.36 14.99
N ARG A 146 3.16 9.34 14.14
CA ARG A 146 1.96 9.10 13.32
C ARG A 146 0.76 8.83 14.23
N THR A 147 -0.38 9.42 13.87
CA THR A 147 -1.68 9.03 14.43
C THR A 147 -2.22 7.86 13.64
N LEU A 148 -2.56 6.82 14.38
CA LEU A 148 -3.10 5.58 13.85
C LEU A 148 -4.62 5.58 13.99
N VAL A 149 -5.29 5.28 12.88
CA VAL A 149 -6.75 5.29 12.74
C VAL A 149 -7.19 3.89 12.34
N SER A 150 -7.96 3.23 13.20
CA SER A 150 -8.52 1.91 12.92
C SER A 150 -9.72 2.02 11.95
N HIS A 151 -10.04 0.94 11.22
CA HIS A 151 -11.14 0.93 10.24
C HIS A 151 -12.48 1.38 10.82
N ASP A 152 -12.73 1.17 12.10
CA ASP A 152 -13.97 1.56 12.80
C ASP A 152 -14.11 3.08 13.01
N GLN A 153 -13.06 3.86 12.76
CA GLN A 153 -13.08 5.32 12.82
C GLN A 153 -13.38 5.99 11.47
N PHE A 154 -13.49 5.20 10.40
CA PHE A 154 -13.96 5.68 9.10
C PHE A 154 -15.49 5.81 9.10
N THR A 155 -16.01 6.70 8.27
CA THR A 155 -17.43 6.77 7.94
C THR A 155 -17.70 5.99 6.67
N TYR A 156 -18.72 5.15 6.68
CA TYR A 156 -19.06 4.26 5.57
C TYR A 156 -20.46 4.54 5.03
N THR A 157 -20.64 4.31 3.74
CA THR A 157 -21.98 4.11 3.15
C THR A 157 -22.59 2.77 3.61
N SER A 158 -23.83 2.48 3.22
CA SER A 158 -24.65 1.46 3.88
C SER A 158 -24.25 0.00 3.66
N LEU A 159 -23.53 -0.34 2.59
CA LEU A 159 -23.24 -1.72 2.19
C LEU A 159 -21.79 -2.11 2.48
N TRP A 160 -21.35 -1.76 3.68
CA TRP A 160 -20.07 -2.13 4.26
C TRP A 160 -20.28 -3.11 5.42
N THR A 161 -19.35 -4.05 5.61
CA THR A 161 -19.42 -5.05 6.68
C THR A 161 -18.07 -5.23 7.35
N THR A 162 -18.07 -5.23 8.69
CA THR A 162 -16.90 -5.58 9.50
C THR A 162 -16.60 -7.06 9.38
N GLN A 163 -15.37 -7.39 8.98
CA GLN A 163 -14.79 -8.72 9.00
C GLN A 163 -13.95 -8.89 10.27
N LEU A 164 -14.01 -10.08 10.88
CA LEU A 164 -13.31 -10.43 12.12
C LEU A 164 -12.44 -11.67 11.91
N ASN A 165 -11.54 -11.94 12.85
CA ASN A 165 -10.60 -13.06 12.84
C ASN A 165 -9.66 -13.06 11.62
N LEU A 166 -9.33 -11.87 11.12
CA LEU A 166 -8.41 -11.71 10.00
C LEU A 166 -6.96 -11.80 10.47
N GLN A 167 -6.17 -12.64 9.80
CA GLN A 167 -4.73 -12.75 10.06
C GLN A 167 -3.96 -11.59 9.44
N GLY A 168 -2.94 -11.08 10.13
CA GLY A 168 -2.13 -9.94 9.67
C GLY A 168 -2.80 -8.58 9.81
N TYR A 169 -4.12 -8.53 10.00
CA TYR A 169 -4.85 -7.28 10.24
C TYR A 169 -4.72 -6.83 11.69
N ARG A 170 -4.58 -5.51 11.87
CA ARG A 170 -4.59 -4.90 13.20
C ARG A 170 -5.94 -5.16 13.88
N ASN A 171 -5.90 -5.51 15.16
CA ASN A 171 -7.08 -5.92 15.94
C ASN A 171 -7.87 -7.07 15.28
N SER A 172 -7.22 -7.88 14.44
CA SER A 172 -7.81 -8.99 13.68
C SER A 172 -9.12 -8.65 12.96
N SER A 173 -9.25 -7.41 12.49
CA SER A 173 -10.48 -6.92 11.87
C SER A 173 -10.22 -5.91 10.76
N ALA A 174 -11.19 -5.81 9.86
CA ALA A 174 -11.21 -4.87 8.76
C ALA A 174 -12.66 -4.55 8.38
N HIS A 175 -12.85 -3.53 7.55
CA HIS A 175 -14.16 -3.22 6.97
C HIS A 175 -14.12 -3.45 5.46
N THR A 176 -15.12 -4.15 4.93
CA THR A 176 -15.15 -4.56 3.52
C THR A 176 -16.46 -4.22 2.85
N THR A 177 -16.39 -3.85 1.58
CA THR A 177 -17.53 -3.86 0.66
C THR A 177 -17.16 -4.59 -0.63
N ASN A 178 -18.16 -5.13 -1.32
CA ASN A 178 -18.04 -5.65 -2.68
C ASN A 178 -19.05 -5.01 -3.65
N THR A 179 -19.66 -3.90 -3.22
CA THR A 179 -20.68 -3.20 -3.99
C THR A 179 -20.08 -1.95 -4.63
N PRO A 180 -20.23 -1.73 -5.96
CA PRO A 180 -19.72 -0.54 -6.62
C PRO A 180 -20.40 0.72 -6.11
N GLY A 181 -19.64 1.82 -6.03
CA GLY A 181 -20.12 3.11 -5.54
C GLY A 181 -20.15 3.26 -4.02
N GLU A 182 -19.94 2.18 -3.27
CA GLU A 182 -19.81 2.26 -1.82
C GLU A 182 -18.49 2.94 -1.45
N LYS A 183 -18.59 3.89 -0.51
CA LYS A 183 -17.53 4.82 -0.16
C LYS A 183 -17.18 4.73 1.33
N ALA A 184 -15.89 4.72 1.63
CA ALA A 184 -15.35 4.96 2.96
C ALA A 184 -14.70 6.34 3.02
N THR A 185 -14.93 7.08 4.09
CA THR A 185 -14.44 8.46 4.28
C THR A 185 -13.69 8.59 5.60
N LEU A 186 -12.54 9.25 5.59
CA LEU A 186 -11.78 9.59 6.77
C LEU A 186 -11.44 11.08 6.79
N GLN A 187 -11.76 11.74 7.90
CA GLN A 187 -11.28 13.08 8.21
C GLN A 187 -9.96 12.96 8.98
N PHE A 188 -8.94 13.69 8.54
CA PHE A 188 -7.65 13.77 9.22
C PHE A 188 -7.09 15.18 9.11
N SER A 189 -6.13 15.53 9.97
CA SER A 189 -5.50 16.84 9.95
C SER A 189 -3.99 16.69 9.87
N GLY A 190 -3.41 17.16 8.77
CA GLY A 190 -1.96 17.11 8.56
C GLY A 190 -1.55 16.69 7.14
N PRO A 191 -0.25 16.74 6.85
CA PRO A 191 0.23 16.80 5.48
C PRO A 191 0.37 15.44 4.79
N GLU A 192 0.12 14.34 5.49
CA GLU A 192 0.49 13.00 5.05
C GLU A 192 -0.49 11.95 5.56
N ILE A 193 -0.86 11.01 4.68
CA ILE A 193 -1.68 9.85 5.02
C ILE A 193 -1.20 8.60 4.27
N LEU A 194 -1.27 7.46 4.94
CA LEU A 194 -1.11 6.11 4.41
C LEU A 194 -2.35 5.30 4.77
N VAL A 195 -2.85 4.51 3.83
CA VAL A 195 -4.00 3.63 4.03
C VAL A 195 -3.58 2.19 3.79
N TYR A 196 -3.98 1.29 4.69
CA TYR A 196 -3.65 -0.11 4.66
C TYR A 196 -4.90 -0.98 4.54
N GLY A 197 -4.80 -2.05 3.75
CA GLY A 197 -5.95 -2.90 3.47
C GLY A 197 -5.58 -4.11 2.62
N GLY A 198 -6.62 -4.84 2.18
CA GLY A 198 -6.46 -6.14 1.54
C GLY A 198 -6.21 -6.07 0.03
N VAL A 199 -5.40 -7.01 -0.45
CA VAL A 199 -5.17 -7.27 -1.88
C VAL A 199 -5.21 -8.79 -2.13
N GLY A 200 -5.54 -9.21 -3.35
CA GLY A 200 -5.73 -10.63 -3.70
C GLY A 200 -6.70 -10.86 -4.87
N ARG A 201 -6.96 -12.12 -5.22
CA ARG A 201 -7.83 -12.49 -6.36
C ARG A 201 -9.26 -11.97 -6.23
N ALA A 202 -9.76 -11.86 -5.00
CA ALA A 202 -11.13 -11.43 -4.70
C ALA A 202 -11.30 -9.90 -4.62
N PHE A 203 -10.21 -9.14 -4.76
CA PHE A 203 -10.19 -7.68 -4.67
C PHE A 203 -10.26 -7.05 -6.06
N GLY A 204 -10.50 -5.74 -6.12
CA GLY A 204 -10.76 -5.06 -7.38
C GLY A 204 -10.28 -3.61 -7.39
N THR A 205 -10.80 -2.86 -8.36
CA THR A 205 -10.46 -1.45 -8.53
C THR A 205 -11.19 -0.53 -7.55
N PHE A 206 -10.50 0.50 -7.09
CA PHE A 206 -11.06 1.55 -6.24
C PHE A 206 -10.54 2.93 -6.62
N GLN A 207 -11.40 3.95 -6.49
CA GLN A 207 -11.03 5.34 -6.67
C GLN A 207 -10.54 5.95 -5.36
N VAL A 208 -9.53 6.81 -5.45
CA VAL A 208 -9.05 7.62 -4.32
C VAL A 208 -9.37 9.09 -4.59
N GLU A 209 -9.96 9.77 -3.60
CA GLU A 209 -10.14 11.22 -3.61
C GLU A 209 -9.60 11.82 -2.31
N ILE A 210 -9.00 13.01 -2.39
CA ILE A 210 -8.66 13.84 -1.22
C ILE A 210 -9.26 15.22 -1.45
N ASP A 211 -10.05 15.71 -0.50
CA ASP A 211 -10.72 17.01 -0.56
C ASP A 211 -11.61 17.18 -1.80
N GLY A 212 -12.15 16.06 -2.30
CA GLY A 212 -12.95 16.00 -3.52
C GLY A 212 -12.13 16.10 -4.82
N GLN A 213 -10.80 16.17 -4.74
CA GLN A 213 -9.92 16.02 -5.89
C GLN A 213 -9.70 14.54 -6.18
N ASP A 214 -9.78 14.16 -7.46
CA ASP A 214 -9.51 12.80 -7.93
C ASP A 214 -8.00 12.52 -7.96
N TRP A 215 -7.57 11.47 -7.26
CA TRP A 215 -6.20 10.94 -7.23
C TRP A 215 -6.05 9.69 -8.10
N GLY A 216 -7.11 9.30 -8.81
CA GLY A 216 -7.13 8.22 -9.77
C GLY A 216 -7.61 6.89 -9.20
N VAL A 217 -7.47 5.87 -10.04
CA VAL A 217 -7.92 4.51 -9.78
C VAL A 217 -6.74 3.60 -9.50
N LEU A 218 -6.85 2.82 -8.43
CA LEU A 218 -5.88 1.81 -8.03
C LEU A 218 -6.52 0.42 -8.10
N ASN A 219 -5.70 -0.61 -8.27
CA ASN A 219 -6.17 -1.99 -8.46
C ASN A 219 -5.57 -2.94 -7.41
N ALA A 220 -6.39 -3.38 -6.46
CA ALA A 220 -6.03 -4.30 -5.39
C ALA A 220 -6.03 -5.78 -5.82
N THR A 221 -6.31 -6.09 -7.09
CA THR A 221 -6.28 -7.47 -7.61
C THR A 221 -4.86 -8.01 -7.61
N ARG A 222 -4.66 -9.18 -7.03
CA ARG A 222 -3.40 -9.95 -7.10
C ARG A 222 -3.69 -11.41 -7.44
N ALA A 223 -2.71 -12.12 -7.99
CA ALA A 223 -2.93 -13.51 -8.41
C ALA A 223 -3.01 -14.48 -7.22
N ALA A 224 -2.44 -14.16 -6.07
CA ALA A 224 -2.64 -14.92 -4.83
C ALA A 224 -4.03 -14.70 -4.22
N ALA A 225 -4.49 -15.65 -3.39
CA ALA A 225 -5.84 -15.64 -2.80
C ALA A 225 -6.09 -14.36 -1.98
N GLY A 226 -5.11 -13.98 -1.17
CA GLY A 226 -5.13 -12.81 -0.32
C GLY A 226 -3.78 -12.66 0.37
N HIS A 227 -3.26 -11.44 0.40
CA HIS A 227 -2.05 -11.07 1.11
C HIS A 227 -2.40 -10.57 2.53
N PRO A 228 -1.41 -10.50 3.45
CA PRO A 228 -1.49 -9.61 4.60
C PRO A 228 -1.82 -8.17 4.15
N PRO A 229 -2.29 -7.30 5.07
CA PRO A 229 -2.60 -5.92 4.70
C PRO A 229 -1.35 -5.18 4.19
N VAL A 230 -1.48 -4.55 3.04
CA VAL A 230 -0.43 -3.73 2.42
C VAL A 230 -0.87 -2.27 2.33
N THR A 231 0.07 -1.37 2.04
CA THR A 231 -0.25 0.03 1.74
C THR A 231 -1.07 0.08 0.45
N LEU A 232 -2.36 0.40 0.55
CA LEU A 232 -3.25 0.62 -0.59
C LEU A 232 -3.05 1.98 -1.23
N PHE A 233 -2.75 3.00 -0.42
CA PHE A 233 -2.55 4.36 -0.89
C PHE A 233 -1.63 5.11 0.07
N ALA A 234 -0.81 6.02 -0.46
CA ALA A 234 0.04 6.89 0.34
C ALA A 234 0.23 8.22 -0.39
N THR A 235 0.16 9.31 0.36
CA THR A 235 0.52 10.64 -0.15
C THR A 235 1.08 11.53 0.95
N SER A 236 1.71 12.63 0.53
CA SER A 236 2.34 13.62 1.40
C SER A 236 2.25 15.01 0.78
N SER A 237 2.67 16.04 1.54
CA SER A 237 2.64 17.44 1.13
C SER A 237 1.23 17.97 0.81
N LEU A 238 0.21 17.48 1.52
CA LEU A 238 -1.16 18.01 1.44
C LEU A 238 -1.31 19.41 2.06
N GLY A 239 -0.30 19.86 2.80
CA GLY A 239 -0.35 21.04 3.63
C GLY A 239 -0.80 20.72 5.06
N ASN A 240 -0.56 21.65 5.99
CA ASN A 240 -1.09 21.53 7.34
C ASN A 240 -2.54 22.02 7.33
N GLY A 241 -3.49 21.11 7.35
CA GLY A 241 -4.92 21.43 7.33
C GLY A 241 -5.77 20.19 7.55
N ASP A 242 -7.07 20.42 7.66
CA ASP A 242 -8.05 19.35 7.68
C ASP A 242 -8.30 18.86 6.26
N HIS A 243 -8.23 17.54 6.09
CA HIS A 243 -8.38 16.85 4.82
C HIS A 243 -9.42 15.74 4.93
N THR A 244 -10.13 15.51 3.83
CA THR A 244 -11.09 14.41 3.68
C THR A 244 -10.58 13.40 2.66
N LEU A 245 -10.15 12.22 3.12
CA LEU A 245 -9.89 11.07 2.25
C LEU A 245 -11.21 10.36 1.93
N SER A 246 -11.45 10.01 0.67
CA SER A 246 -12.51 9.10 0.23
C SER A 246 -11.94 7.94 -0.60
N LEU A 247 -12.42 6.73 -0.33
CA LEU A 247 -12.11 5.52 -1.08
C LEU A 247 -13.42 4.90 -1.57
N THR A 248 -13.55 4.71 -2.88
CA THR A 248 -14.79 4.23 -3.50
C THR A 248 -14.53 2.92 -4.25
N ASN A 249 -15.27 1.86 -3.92
CA ASN A 249 -15.20 0.61 -4.68
C ASN A 249 -15.79 0.82 -6.07
N LEU A 250 -15.09 0.40 -7.12
CA LEU A 250 -15.55 0.59 -8.51
C LEU A 250 -16.05 -0.70 -9.15
N GLU A 251 -15.68 -1.86 -8.61
CA GLU A 251 -15.88 -3.14 -9.28
C GLU A 251 -16.84 -4.06 -8.51
N GLY A 252 -17.86 -4.54 -9.22
CA GLY A 252 -18.94 -5.32 -8.61
C GLY A 252 -18.52 -6.75 -8.34
N GLY A 253 -18.77 -7.23 -7.11
CA GLY A 253 -18.38 -8.57 -6.70
C GLY A 253 -16.89 -8.71 -6.36
N LYS A 254 -16.09 -7.66 -6.56
CA LYS A 254 -14.73 -7.56 -6.05
C LYS A 254 -14.69 -6.71 -4.79
N SER A 255 -13.80 -7.07 -3.87
CA SER A 255 -13.72 -6.44 -2.56
C SER A 255 -12.82 -5.21 -2.55
N LEU A 256 -13.27 -4.17 -1.86
CA LEU A 256 -12.44 -3.14 -1.26
C LEU A 256 -12.45 -3.36 0.26
N THR A 257 -11.28 -3.59 0.86
CA THR A 257 -11.13 -3.85 2.29
C THR A 257 -10.16 -2.86 2.92
N ILE A 258 -10.59 -2.18 3.98
CA ILE A 258 -9.82 -1.20 4.72
C ILE A 258 -9.51 -1.77 6.11
N GLY A 259 -8.24 -1.83 6.46
CA GLY A 259 -7.78 -2.27 7.78
C GLY A 259 -7.52 -1.11 8.73
N TYR A 260 -6.69 -0.16 8.31
CA TYR A 260 -6.35 1.03 9.10
C TYR A 260 -5.73 2.11 8.21
N ALA A 261 -5.57 3.32 8.76
CA ALA A 261 -4.78 4.38 8.17
C ALA A 261 -3.82 4.97 9.21
N GLU A 262 -2.74 5.56 8.72
CA GLU A 262 -1.84 6.36 9.52
C GLU A 262 -1.72 7.74 8.89
N TYR A 263 -1.79 8.80 9.69
CA TYR A 263 -1.51 10.14 9.21
C TYR A 263 -0.53 10.85 10.14
N THR A 264 0.20 11.82 9.61
CA THR A 264 1.08 12.66 10.42
C THR A 264 0.27 13.90 10.83
N PRO A 265 0.05 14.16 12.14
CA PRO A 265 -0.71 15.33 12.57
C PRO A 265 -0.06 16.64 12.16
N GLY A 266 -0.86 17.55 11.60
CA GLY A 266 -0.43 18.92 11.35
C GLY A 266 -0.20 19.66 12.67
N LYS A 267 0.83 20.50 12.74
CA LYS A 267 1.03 21.36 13.91
C LYS A 267 -0.11 22.37 13.96
N SER A 268 -0.92 22.33 15.02
CA SER A 268 -1.89 23.38 15.29
C SER A 268 -1.10 24.68 15.47
N GLY A 269 -1.26 25.64 14.56
CA GLY A 269 -1.03 27.03 14.95
C GLY A 269 -1.85 27.28 16.22
N SER A 270 -1.29 28.00 17.19
CA SER A 270 -2.04 28.43 18.38
C SER A 270 -3.29 29.19 17.92
N GLY A 271 -4.38 28.46 17.80
CA GLY A 271 -5.63 28.86 17.21
C GLY A 271 -6.63 27.87 17.76
N SER A 272 -7.16 28.21 18.93
CA SER A 272 -8.23 27.48 19.60
C SER A 272 -9.28 27.05 18.58
N ASN A 273 -9.59 25.75 18.51
CA ASN A 273 -10.94 25.22 18.30
C ASN A 273 -10.92 23.70 18.47
N GLY A 274 -10.94 23.25 19.72
CA GLY A 274 -11.64 22.00 20.03
C GLY A 274 -13.10 22.20 19.64
N GLY A 275 -13.49 21.78 18.43
CA GLY A 275 -14.80 22.17 17.92
C GLY A 275 -15.11 21.76 16.48
N LEU A 276 -14.79 20.55 16.04
CA LEU A 276 -15.27 20.05 14.72
C LEU A 276 -16.00 18.70 14.76
N ILE A 277 -16.16 18.08 15.93
CA ILE A 277 -17.14 16.99 16.13
C ILE A 277 -18.57 17.54 16.35
N GLY A 278 -18.72 18.85 16.56
CA GLY A 278 -20.02 19.52 16.74
C GLY A 278 -20.66 20.08 15.46
N GLY A 279 -20.00 20.03 14.30
CA GLY A 279 -20.43 20.74 13.08
C GLY A 279 -21.72 20.18 12.46
N VAL A 280 -21.88 18.86 12.42
CA VAL A 280 -23.06 18.24 11.80
C VAL A 280 -24.29 18.33 12.72
N VAL A 281 -24.11 18.20 14.04
CA VAL A 281 -25.21 18.30 15.02
C VAL A 281 -25.60 19.76 15.28
N GLY A 282 -24.62 20.67 15.31
CA GLY A 282 -24.85 22.12 15.45
C GLY A 282 -25.46 22.76 14.20
N GLY A 283 -25.09 22.28 13.00
CA GLY A 283 -25.66 22.74 11.73
C GLY A 283 -27.15 22.42 11.61
N VAL A 284 -27.59 21.22 12.02
CA VAL A 284 -29.01 20.83 11.98
C VAL A 284 -29.83 21.60 13.04
N LEU A 285 -29.31 21.76 14.26
CA LEU A 285 -29.99 22.54 15.30
C LEU A 285 -30.01 24.04 14.97
N GLY A 286 -28.93 24.58 14.43
CA GLY A 286 -28.84 25.96 13.95
C GLY A 286 -29.79 26.23 12.78
N ALA A 287 -29.84 25.33 11.80
CA ALA A 287 -30.77 25.42 10.68
C ALA A 287 -32.23 25.32 11.14
N LEU A 288 -32.54 24.44 12.11
CA LEU A 288 -33.88 24.34 12.69
C LEU A 288 -34.28 25.61 13.46
N VAL A 289 -33.38 26.20 14.24
CA VAL A 289 -33.62 27.47 14.93
C VAL A 289 -33.78 28.63 13.93
N VAL A 290 -32.96 28.67 12.88
CA VAL A 290 -33.07 29.67 11.80
C VAL A 290 -34.38 29.49 11.03
N LEU A 291 -34.83 28.27 10.76
CA LEU A 291 -36.12 28.02 10.11
C LEU A 291 -37.31 28.40 11.00
N ILE A 292 -37.20 28.22 12.32
CA ILE A 292 -38.21 28.69 13.29
C ILE A 292 -38.23 30.21 13.35
N ILE A 293 -37.06 30.86 13.37
CA ILE A 293 -36.94 32.33 13.35
C ILE A 293 -37.44 32.89 12.02
N LEU A 294 -37.14 32.26 10.89
CA LEU A 294 -37.63 32.63 9.56
C LEU A 294 -39.14 32.42 9.44
N GLY A 295 -39.67 31.32 9.95
CA GLY A 295 -41.12 31.07 10.02
C GLY A 295 -41.84 32.12 10.86
N TRP A 296 -41.31 32.43 12.05
CA TRP A 296 -41.83 33.50 12.90
C TRP A 296 -41.67 34.88 12.26
N TYR A 297 -40.55 35.15 11.60
CA TYR A 297 -40.30 36.37 10.84
C TYR A 297 -41.26 36.51 9.67
N PHE A 298 -41.56 35.45 8.92
CA PHE A 298 -42.54 35.48 7.82
C PHE A 298 -43.97 35.70 8.34
N ILE A 299 -44.35 35.09 9.47
CA ILE A 299 -45.63 35.31 10.14
C ILE A 299 -45.73 36.76 10.68
N ARG A 300 -44.63 37.29 11.23
CA ARG A 300 -44.54 38.67 11.72
C ARG A 300 -44.46 39.69 10.59
N ARG A 301 -43.80 39.36 9.48
CA ARG A 301 -43.67 40.17 8.25
C ARG A 301 -45.01 40.23 7.50
N ARG A 302 -45.78 39.15 7.49
CA ARG A 302 -47.18 39.17 6.99
C ARG A 302 -48.09 40.10 7.83
N ARG A 303 -47.71 40.41 9.07
CA ARG A 303 -48.41 41.35 9.96
C ARG A 303 -47.80 42.76 10.00
N ARG A 304 -46.72 43.02 9.26
CA ARG A 304 -46.02 44.32 9.24
C ARG A 304 -45.66 44.75 7.83
N ALA A 305 -46.67 44.72 6.94
CA ALA A 305 -46.63 45.40 5.65
C ALA A 305 -47.56 46.61 5.68
N ARG A 306 -47.24 47.60 6.53
CA ARG A 306 -47.55 49.01 6.31
C ARG A 306 -46.34 49.82 6.78
N HIS A 307 -45.84 50.63 5.84
CA HIS A 307 -44.85 51.70 5.97
C HIS A 307 -43.35 51.33 5.90
N ALA A 308 -42.75 51.72 4.77
CA ALA A 308 -41.34 52.12 4.60
C ALA A 308 -41.28 53.68 4.68
N PRO A 309 -40.12 54.38 4.83
CA PRO A 309 -39.01 54.37 3.85
C PRO A 309 -37.54 54.61 4.36
N SER A 310 -36.61 54.30 3.45
CA SER A 310 -35.22 54.77 3.13
C SER A 310 -34.31 55.54 4.10
N GLU A 311 -32.99 55.21 4.15
CA GLU A 311 -31.88 55.98 3.51
C GLU A 311 -30.49 55.30 3.65
N ASP A 312 -29.52 55.79 2.86
CA ASP A 312 -28.23 55.24 2.39
C ASP A 312 -27.01 55.27 3.36
N GLN A 313 -25.97 54.43 3.08
CA GLN A 313 -24.58 54.87 2.78
C GLN A 313 -23.57 53.71 2.56
N LEU A 314 -22.59 53.94 1.67
CA LEU A 314 -21.54 53.02 1.17
C LEU A 314 -20.18 53.14 1.93
N PRO A 315 -19.26 52.13 1.83
CA PRO A 315 -17.93 52.09 2.49
C PRO A 315 -16.77 52.44 1.53
N PRO A 316 -15.54 52.66 2.04
CA PRO A 316 -14.37 51.84 1.62
C PRO A 316 -13.29 51.75 2.76
N MET A 317 -12.12 51.10 2.73
CA MET A 317 -11.32 50.30 1.80
C MET A 317 -10.29 49.49 2.61
N SER A 318 -9.81 48.41 2.03
CA SER A 318 -8.73 47.50 2.47
C SER A 318 -7.33 48.13 2.47
N SER A 319 -6.42 47.59 3.28
CA SER A 319 -4.99 47.54 2.93
C SER A 319 -4.34 46.25 3.45
N VAL A 320 -3.70 45.53 2.53
CA VAL A 320 -2.91 44.31 2.73
C VAL A 320 -1.44 44.73 2.67
N THR A 321 -0.61 44.28 3.60
CA THR A 321 0.85 44.37 3.50
C THR A 321 1.46 42.98 3.61
N SER A 322 2.16 42.59 2.55
CA SER A 322 3.01 41.40 2.43
C SER A 322 4.39 41.68 3.04
N THR A 323 4.94 40.72 3.78
CA THR A 323 6.38 40.65 4.08
C THR A 323 6.88 39.21 3.97
N HIS A 324 7.96 39.02 3.20
CA HIS A 324 8.65 37.76 2.93
C HIS A 324 9.62 37.41 4.08
N PRO A 325 9.83 36.12 4.40
CA PRO A 325 10.99 35.68 5.17
C PRO A 325 12.07 35.02 4.28
N HIS A 326 13.31 35.37 4.63
CA HIS A 326 14.59 34.87 4.15
C HIS A 326 14.93 33.55 4.87
N TRP A 327 15.51 32.58 4.15
CA TRP A 327 15.96 31.28 4.71
C TRP A 327 17.49 31.24 4.79
N ASP A 328 18.02 30.84 5.94
CA ASP A 328 19.40 30.41 6.13
C ASP A 328 19.40 28.89 6.37
N ASN A 329 20.19 28.17 5.55
CA ASN A 329 20.28 26.71 5.55
C ASN A 329 21.51 26.24 6.30
N GLU A 330 21.33 25.46 7.36
CA GLU A 330 22.32 24.49 7.85
C GLU A 330 21.57 23.31 8.50
N VAL A 331 21.52 22.17 7.82
CA VAL A 331 20.97 20.92 8.36
C VAL A 331 22.09 19.89 8.49
N GLN A 332 22.36 19.50 9.73
CA GLN A 332 23.23 18.39 10.12
C GLN A 332 22.43 17.08 10.03
N ILE A 333 23.01 16.06 9.38
CA ILE A 333 22.41 14.74 9.19
C ILE A 333 22.77 13.85 10.39
N THR A 334 21.76 13.26 11.05
CA THR A 334 21.93 12.16 12.02
C THR A 334 21.24 10.88 11.52
N PRO A 335 21.89 9.70 11.60
CA PRO A 335 21.29 8.42 11.20
C PRO A 335 20.22 7.94 12.20
N TYR A 336 19.16 7.32 11.68
CA TYR A 336 17.94 6.92 12.40
C TYR A 336 18.05 5.54 13.08
N MET A 337 17.41 5.40 14.25
CA MET A 337 17.21 4.18 15.02
C MET A 337 15.83 3.55 14.78
N GLU A 338 15.77 2.22 14.81
CA GLU A 338 14.59 1.37 14.73
C GLU A 338 13.45 1.82 15.68
N ASN A 339 12.24 1.98 15.15
CA ASN A 339 11.06 2.46 15.90
C ASN A 339 10.13 1.28 16.23
N SER A 340 10.04 0.97 17.52
CA SER A 340 9.37 -0.18 18.13
C SER A 340 7.83 -0.14 18.08
N GLY A 341 7.22 0.62 17.15
CA GLY A 341 5.77 0.76 17.00
C GLY A 341 5.21 0.17 15.70
N GLN A 342 6.07 -0.24 14.77
CA GLN A 342 5.65 -0.85 13.52
C GLN A 342 5.54 -2.37 13.73
N PRO A 343 4.36 -3.01 13.57
CA PRO A 343 4.33 -4.46 13.43
C PRO A 343 5.19 -4.80 12.21
N PRO A 344 6.12 -5.76 12.31
CA PRO A 344 6.93 -6.09 11.16
C PRO A 344 6.01 -6.65 10.06
N VAL A 345 6.21 -6.15 8.84
CA VAL A 345 5.52 -6.65 7.66
C VAL A 345 5.89 -8.14 7.53
N GLY A 346 4.92 -9.04 7.75
CA GLY A 346 5.08 -10.46 7.40
C GLY A 346 5.41 -11.50 8.49
N TYR A 347 5.19 -11.27 9.78
CA TYR A 347 5.38 -12.36 10.77
C TYR A 347 4.14 -13.25 10.90
N THR A 348 4.22 -14.48 10.36
CA THR A 348 3.39 -15.61 10.78
C THR A 348 4.20 -16.49 11.74
N GLU A 349 3.77 -16.57 13.00
CA GLU A 349 4.28 -17.58 13.93
C GLU A 349 3.84 -18.96 13.41
N GLY A 350 4.80 -19.83 13.09
CA GLY A 350 4.56 -21.13 12.48
C GLY A 350 3.80 -22.08 13.42
N GLY A 351 2.48 -22.21 13.19
CA GLY A 351 1.65 -23.22 13.83
C GLY A 351 1.72 -24.55 13.08
N THR A 352 2.35 -25.56 13.69
CA THR A 352 2.42 -26.95 13.22
C THR A 352 1.02 -27.51 12.92
N ILE A 353 0.74 -27.87 11.66
CA ILE A 353 -0.52 -28.51 11.26
C ILE A 353 -0.42 -30.02 11.56
N TYR A 354 -1.25 -30.51 12.48
CA TYR A 354 -1.58 -31.93 12.55
C TYR A 354 -2.78 -32.22 11.62
N PRO A 355 -2.72 -33.26 10.76
CA PRO A 355 -3.85 -33.60 9.91
C PRO A 355 -4.93 -34.32 10.72
N SER A 356 -6.11 -33.70 10.85
CA SER A 356 -7.30 -34.37 11.38
C SER A 356 -8.25 -34.71 10.24
N THR A 357 -8.47 -36.00 10.03
CA THR A 357 -9.43 -36.56 9.09
C THR A 357 -10.85 -36.40 9.62
N HIS A 358 -11.72 -35.67 8.91
CA HIS A 358 -13.16 -35.74 9.15
C HIS A 358 -13.96 -35.89 7.85
N THR A 359 -14.62 -37.04 7.76
CA THR A 359 -15.66 -37.46 6.83
C THR A 359 -16.89 -36.53 6.90
N PRO A 360 -17.56 -36.20 5.78
CA PRO A 360 -18.76 -35.36 5.84
C PRO A 360 -20.00 -36.18 6.19
N SER A 361 -20.71 -35.76 7.25
CA SER A 361 -22.08 -36.20 7.53
C SER A 361 -23.08 -35.21 6.93
N ILE A 362 -23.98 -35.75 6.13
CA ILE A 362 -25.09 -35.07 5.47
C ILE A 362 -26.15 -34.72 6.53
N SER A 363 -26.57 -33.46 6.56
CA SER A 363 -27.75 -33.00 7.30
C SER A 363 -28.77 -32.44 6.29
N THR A 364 -29.87 -33.17 6.16
CA THR A 364 -31.09 -32.81 5.43
C THR A 364 -31.88 -31.78 6.25
N ALA A 365 -32.25 -30.65 5.63
CA ALA A 365 -33.34 -29.80 6.11
C ALA A 365 -34.19 -29.33 4.94
N THR A 366 -35.41 -29.85 4.95
CA THR A 366 -36.53 -29.69 4.02
C THR A 366 -37.03 -28.25 3.92
N ARG A 367 -37.26 -27.73 2.70
CA ARG A 367 -38.32 -26.74 2.47
C ARG A 367 -39.08 -27.04 1.18
N LYS A 368 -40.39 -27.19 1.37
CA LYS A 368 -41.45 -27.51 0.40
C LYS A 368 -41.88 -26.22 -0.30
N GLY A 369 -42.07 -26.27 -1.62
CA GLY A 369 -42.59 -25.16 -2.43
C GLY A 369 -42.57 -25.54 -3.92
N GLU A 370 -43.63 -26.20 -4.36
CA GLU A 370 -43.85 -26.78 -5.67
C GLU A 370 -44.51 -25.74 -6.60
N VAL A 371 -43.95 -25.49 -7.80
CA VAL A 371 -44.69 -24.96 -8.96
C VAL A 371 -44.21 -25.68 -10.22
N LEU A 372 -45.18 -26.08 -11.03
CA LEU A 372 -45.14 -27.05 -12.13
C LEU A 372 -44.66 -26.45 -13.47
N ALA A 373 -43.82 -27.22 -14.17
CA ALA A 373 -43.74 -27.48 -15.62
C ALA A 373 -43.55 -26.34 -16.67
N THR A 374 -42.46 -26.41 -17.46
CA THR A 374 -42.40 -27.02 -18.82
C THR A 374 -40.98 -26.86 -19.44
N PRO A 375 -40.50 -27.77 -20.32
CA PRO A 375 -39.14 -27.69 -20.89
C PRO A 375 -39.05 -27.41 -22.41
N LEU A 376 -37.87 -26.89 -22.83
CA LEU A 376 -37.22 -26.85 -24.16
C LEU A 376 -37.62 -25.72 -25.16
N PRO A 377 -36.72 -25.26 -26.08
CA PRO A 377 -35.57 -25.98 -26.64
C PRO A 377 -34.20 -25.29 -26.76
N VAL A 378 -33.24 -26.19 -27.00
CA VAL A 378 -31.88 -26.11 -27.55
C VAL A 378 -31.68 -25.02 -28.62
N LEU A 379 -30.58 -24.28 -28.51
CA LEU A 379 -29.84 -23.75 -29.66
C LEU A 379 -28.35 -24.05 -29.49
N ARG A 380 -27.80 -24.60 -30.57
CA ARG A 380 -26.43 -25.11 -30.77
C ARG A 380 -25.55 -24.03 -31.42
N SER A 381 -24.24 -24.30 -31.37
CA SER A 381 -23.10 -23.70 -32.09
C SER A 381 -22.46 -22.49 -31.41
N GLY A 382 -21.13 -22.37 -31.31
CA GLY A 382 -20.06 -23.13 -31.96
C GLY A 382 -18.80 -23.20 -31.11
N GLU A 383 -18.05 -24.27 -31.36
CA GLU A 383 -16.74 -24.60 -30.82
C GLU A 383 -15.68 -23.58 -31.28
N SER A 384 -14.72 -23.29 -30.41
CA SER A 384 -13.32 -23.17 -30.85
C SER A 384 -12.41 -23.65 -29.73
N SER A 385 -11.87 -24.84 -29.94
CA SER A 385 -10.84 -25.46 -29.13
C SER A 385 -9.48 -25.11 -29.74
N TYR A 386 -8.60 -24.50 -28.94
CA TYR A 386 -7.16 -24.64 -29.15
C TYR A 386 -6.56 -25.14 -27.84
N ALA A 387 -6.19 -26.42 -27.88
CA ALA A 387 -5.55 -27.14 -26.81
C ALA A 387 -4.07 -26.75 -26.69
N LEU A 388 -3.59 -26.68 -25.45
CA LEU A 388 -2.17 -26.67 -25.12
C LEU A 388 -1.49 -27.94 -25.65
N SER A 389 -0.38 -27.78 -26.37
CA SER A 389 0.57 -28.87 -26.61
C SER A 389 1.86 -28.61 -25.83
N SER A 390 2.01 -29.29 -24.69
CA SER A 390 3.32 -29.54 -24.07
C SER A 390 3.90 -30.82 -24.66
N GLN A 391 4.97 -30.72 -25.45
CA GLN A 391 5.81 -31.88 -25.78
C GLN A 391 7.23 -31.64 -25.28
N PHE A 392 7.61 -32.48 -24.31
CA PHE A 392 8.98 -32.75 -23.91
C PHE A 392 9.73 -33.42 -25.07
N GLY A 393 10.92 -32.93 -25.38
CA GLY A 393 11.88 -33.59 -26.27
C GLY A 393 13.30 -33.30 -25.82
N ALA A 394 13.97 -34.31 -25.27
CA ALA A 394 15.37 -34.27 -24.89
C ALA A 394 16.29 -34.48 -26.10
N SER A 395 17.39 -33.72 -26.20
CA SER A 395 18.64 -34.18 -26.84
C SER A 395 19.84 -33.32 -26.41
N VAL A 396 21.02 -33.98 -26.39
CA VAL A 396 22.29 -33.60 -25.76
C VAL A 396 23.29 -33.03 -26.82
N PRO A 397 24.59 -32.75 -26.52
CA PRO A 397 25.19 -31.41 -26.50
C PRO A 397 26.12 -31.11 -27.70
N MET A 398 26.42 -29.83 -27.96
CA MET A 398 27.59 -29.40 -28.74
C MET A 398 28.25 -28.15 -28.14
N SER A 399 29.59 -28.09 -28.27
CA SER A 399 30.55 -27.19 -27.60
C SER A 399 31.04 -26.06 -28.55
N PRO A 400 31.99 -25.16 -28.20
CA PRO A 400 31.70 -23.72 -28.08
C PRO A 400 32.51 -22.80 -29.00
N GLY A 401 31.99 -21.60 -29.24
CA GLY A 401 32.63 -20.43 -29.83
C GLY A 401 31.56 -19.34 -29.91
N ASP A 402 31.74 -18.07 -29.57
CA ASP A 402 32.93 -17.25 -29.62
C ASP A 402 32.79 -16.10 -28.61
N ARG A 403 33.93 -15.62 -28.11
CA ARG A 403 34.03 -14.60 -27.05
C ARG A 403 33.81 -13.20 -27.63
N THR A 404 32.99 -12.39 -26.97
CA THR A 404 33.18 -10.93 -26.99
C THR A 404 33.23 -10.42 -25.56
N SER A 405 34.41 -9.92 -25.18
CA SER A 405 34.71 -9.35 -23.87
C SER A 405 34.22 -7.91 -23.81
N ILE A 406 33.36 -7.61 -22.84
CA ILE A 406 33.02 -6.23 -22.46
C ILE A 406 33.65 -5.96 -21.09
N HIS A 407 34.35 -4.82 -21.04
CA HIS A 407 35.20 -4.33 -19.96
C HIS A 407 34.46 -4.22 -18.63
N GLU A 408 34.98 -4.89 -17.59
CA GLU A 408 34.71 -4.53 -16.20
C GLU A 408 35.34 -3.17 -15.91
N THR A 409 34.51 -2.19 -15.54
CA THR A 409 34.98 -0.99 -14.86
C THR A 409 34.86 -1.23 -13.35
N ASP A 410 36.02 -1.37 -12.73
CA ASP A 410 36.26 -1.37 -11.29
C ASP A 410 35.63 -0.12 -10.67
N ALA A 411 34.63 -0.33 -9.82
CA ALA A 411 33.96 0.71 -9.07
C ALA A 411 33.89 0.32 -7.59
N GLY A 412 34.76 0.96 -6.82
CA GLY A 412 34.37 1.55 -5.54
C GLY A 412 34.31 0.60 -4.35
N THR A 413 35.19 0.88 -3.40
CA THR A 413 35.28 0.31 -2.06
C THR A 413 33.91 0.09 -1.40
N LEU A 414 33.67 -1.16 -0.98
CA LEU A 414 32.51 -1.63 -0.24
C LEU A 414 32.29 -0.82 1.07
N PRO A 415 31.05 -0.37 1.38
CA PRO A 415 30.71 0.04 2.73
C PRO A 415 30.64 -1.18 3.68
N PRO A 416 30.85 -1.00 4.99
CA PRO A 416 31.10 -2.10 5.92
C PRO A 416 29.90 -3.05 6.05
N MET A 417 30.20 -4.33 5.83
CA MET A 417 29.38 -5.48 6.23
C MET A 417 29.10 -5.45 7.74
N TYR A 418 27.83 -5.44 8.13
CA TYR A 418 27.45 -5.76 9.51
C TYR A 418 27.19 -7.25 9.61
N ASP A 419 28.23 -7.98 10.02
CA ASP A 419 28.11 -9.26 10.71
C ASP A 419 29.06 -9.18 11.91
N GLN A 420 28.49 -9.15 13.13
CA GLN A 420 28.95 -9.85 14.34
C GLN A 420 28.24 -9.33 15.60
N VAL A 421 28.10 -10.24 16.56
CA VAL A 421 27.49 -10.16 17.92
C VAL A 421 25.98 -10.49 17.88
N PHE A 422 25.53 -11.71 18.22
CA PHE A 422 25.60 -12.31 19.56
C PHE A 422 25.94 -13.81 19.55
N LEU A 423 27.13 -14.15 20.06
CA LEU A 423 27.35 -15.38 20.82
C LEU A 423 27.63 -14.95 22.26
N THR A 424 26.60 -14.90 23.10
CA THR A 424 26.78 -14.85 24.55
C THR A 424 26.43 -16.19 25.16
N ARG A 425 27.46 -16.89 25.63
CA ARG A 425 27.38 -18.04 26.54
C ARG A 425 26.46 -17.72 27.73
N PRO A 426 25.64 -18.68 28.22
CA PRO A 426 24.92 -18.49 29.46
C PRO A 426 25.89 -18.43 30.67
N PRO A 427 25.56 -17.68 31.73
CA PRO A 427 26.39 -17.58 32.93
C PRO A 427 26.42 -18.92 33.72
N PRO A 428 27.49 -19.18 34.50
CA PRO A 428 27.60 -20.39 35.28
C PRO A 428 26.57 -20.44 36.43
N LEU A 429 25.97 -21.61 36.63
CA LEU A 429 25.14 -21.94 37.77
C LEU A 429 25.94 -21.78 39.08
N GLN A 430 25.46 -20.94 40.00
CA GLN A 430 25.93 -20.96 41.39
C GLN A 430 25.28 -22.14 42.14
N PRO A 431 26.02 -22.80 43.05
CA PRO A 431 25.58 -24.01 43.73
C PRO A 431 24.51 -23.72 44.80
N THR A 432 23.43 -24.49 44.76
CA THR A 432 22.44 -24.58 45.83
C THR A 432 23.07 -25.22 47.07
N THR A 433 23.17 -24.47 48.16
CA THR A 433 23.50 -25.03 49.47
C THR A 433 22.31 -25.83 50.00
N SER A 434 22.50 -27.15 50.12
CA SER A 434 21.59 -28.04 50.84
C SER A 434 21.76 -27.86 52.34
N SER A 435 20.72 -27.40 53.03
CA SER A 435 20.58 -27.57 54.48
C SER A 435 19.99 -28.96 54.74
N ALA A 436 20.80 -29.88 55.27
CA ALA A 436 20.33 -31.12 55.85
C ALA A 436 19.81 -30.86 57.27
N SER A 437 18.61 -31.31 57.57
CA SER A 437 18.12 -31.52 58.93
C SER A 437 17.38 -32.86 58.97
N THR A 438 17.88 -33.71 59.87
CA THR A 438 17.40 -35.03 60.36
C THR A 438 17.48 -36.22 59.43
#